data_AF-A0A2N0PQW6-F1
#
_entry.id   AF-A0A2N0PQW6-F1
#
_cell.length_a   1.000
_cell.length_b   1.000
_cell.length_c   1.000
_cell.angle_alpha   90.00
_cell.angle_beta   90.00
_cell.angle_gamma   90.00
#
_symmetry.space_group_name_H-M   'P 1'
#
loop_
_entity.id
_entity.type
_entity.pdbx_description
1 polymer ?
#
loop_
_entity_poly.entity_id
_entity_poly.type
_entity_poly.pdbx_seq_one_letter_code
_entity_poly.pdbx_strand_id
1 'polypeptide(L)'
;MLFDDVDANVFGGVEANVIDDVSANLFDEVEANVFDDVESNVFDGVEANLKLIYLMMLNDVEANVFDEVEANEFGGVEANVFDDIGTNVFDDAEGNVFLSQIYVI
;
A
#
# COMPACT_ATOMS: atom_id res chain seq x y z
N MET A 1 48.24 41.51 40.02
CA MET A 1 47.21 42.45 39.57
C MET A 1 47.01 42.35 38.06
N LEU A 2 47.92 42.83 37.19
CA LEU A 2 47.70 42.73 35.74
C LEU A 2 47.60 41.28 35.21
N PHE A 3 48.42 40.35 35.73
CA PHE A 3 48.35 38.94 35.34
C PHE A 3 47.08 38.25 35.83
N ASP A 4 46.65 38.53 37.06
CA ASP A 4 45.41 37.99 37.62
C ASP A 4 44.17 38.49 36.85
N ASP A 5 44.19 39.76 36.41
CA ASP A 5 43.12 40.35 35.59
C ASP A 5 43.06 39.74 34.18
N VAL A 6 44.22 39.44 33.58
CA VAL A 6 44.30 38.73 32.29
C VAL A 6 43.80 37.30 32.45
N ASP A 7 44.20 36.61 33.52
CA ASP A 7 43.76 35.24 33.76
C ASP A 7 42.24 35.14 33.96
N ALA A 8 41.66 36.03 34.78
CA ALA A 8 40.23 36.03 35.02
C ALA A 8 39.40 36.45 33.80
N ASN A 9 39.78 37.54 33.12
CA ASN A 9 38.98 38.06 32.01
C ASN A 9 39.14 37.26 30.72
N VAL A 10 40.38 36.86 30.39
CA VAL A 10 40.65 36.17 29.13
C VAL A 10 40.36 34.70 29.27
N PHE A 11 40.97 33.98 30.21
CA PHE A 11 40.75 32.54 30.31
C PHE A 11 39.38 32.23 30.88
N GLY A 12 38.97 32.84 31.99
CA GLY A 12 37.65 32.62 32.57
C GLY A 12 36.51 33.06 31.65
N GLY A 13 36.65 34.21 30.99
CA GLY A 13 35.65 34.73 30.05
C GLY A 13 35.56 33.93 28.75
N VAL A 14 36.69 33.49 28.17
CA VAL A 14 36.69 32.64 26.97
C VAL A 14 36.18 31.25 27.29
N GLU A 15 36.57 30.66 28.42
CA GLU A 15 36.10 29.34 28.83
C GLU A 15 34.58 29.34 29.02
N ALA A 16 34.04 30.31 29.76
CA ALA A 16 32.60 30.41 29.98
C ALA A 16 31.82 30.64 28.66
N ASN A 17 32.22 31.63 27.85
CA ASN A 17 31.51 31.92 26.61
C ASN A 17 31.60 30.77 25.60
N VAL A 18 32.77 30.15 25.45
CA VAL A 18 32.93 29.02 24.52
C VAL A 18 32.14 27.81 24.99
N ILE A 19 32.14 27.49 26.29
CA ILE A 19 31.36 26.37 26.82
C ILE A 19 29.87 26.64 26.66
N ASP A 20 29.39 27.83 27.01
CA ASP A 20 27.97 28.18 26.92
C ASP A 20 27.51 28.23 25.45
N ASP A 21 28.27 28.86 24.56
CA ASP A 21 27.93 28.94 23.14
C ASP A 21 27.98 27.58 22.46
N VAL A 22 29.00 26.75 22.74
CA VAL A 22 29.08 25.40 22.16
C VAL A 22 27.96 24.51 22.71
N SER A 23 27.68 24.59 24.00
CA SER A 23 26.61 23.78 24.60
C SER A 23 25.27 24.17 24.01
N ALA A 24 24.92 25.46 23.96
CA ALA A 24 23.64 25.91 23.44
C ALA A 24 23.49 25.59 21.95
N ASN A 25 24.44 26.02 21.11
CA ASN A 25 24.31 25.84 19.66
C ASN A 25 24.32 24.36 19.25
N LEU A 26 25.19 23.54 19.86
CA LEU A 26 25.27 22.13 19.48
C LEU A 26 24.04 21.35 19.96
N PHE A 27 23.52 21.65 21.16
CA PHE A 27 22.32 20.95 21.66
C PHE A 27 21.10 21.33 20.84
N ASP A 28 20.90 22.62 20.57
CA ASP A 28 19.77 23.11 19.78
C ASP A 28 19.83 22.58 18.34
N GLU A 29 21.02 22.55 17.73
CA GLU A 29 21.20 22.07 16.35
C GLU A 29 21.06 20.55 16.23
N VAL A 30 21.50 19.78 17.24
CA VAL A 30 21.27 18.32 17.29
C VAL A 30 19.79 18.02 17.55
N GLU A 31 19.14 18.76 18.45
CA GLU A 31 17.73 18.57 18.75
C GLU A 31 16.88 18.83 17.52
N ALA A 32 17.04 20.00 16.89
CA ALA A 32 16.29 20.35 15.69
C ALA A 32 16.55 19.36 14.54
N ASN A 33 17.81 19.13 14.16
CA ASN A 33 18.07 18.31 12.97
C ASN A 33 17.76 16.83 13.20
N VAL A 34 18.13 16.25 14.34
CA VAL A 34 17.96 14.81 14.54
C VAL A 34 16.51 14.45 14.86
N PHE A 35 15.83 15.21 15.70
CA PHE A 35 14.43 14.88 16.01
C PHE A 35 13.51 15.21 14.83
N ASP A 36 13.67 16.34 14.15
CA ASP A 36 12.81 16.69 13.02
C ASP A 36 13.05 15.73 11.83
N ASP A 37 14.31 15.35 11.54
CA ASP A 37 14.61 14.39 10.47
C ASP A 37 14.07 12.99 10.80
N VAL A 38 14.13 12.56 12.07
CA VAL A 38 13.55 11.27 12.51
C VAL A 38 12.03 11.32 12.45
N GLU A 39 11.40 12.41 12.90
CA GLU A 39 9.95 12.59 12.82
C GLU A 39 9.48 12.49 11.37
N SER A 40 10.04 13.31 10.48
CA SER A 40 9.60 13.37 9.09
C SER A 40 9.97 12.11 8.30
N ASN A 41 11.21 11.64 8.33
CA ASN A 41 11.61 10.52 7.47
C ASN A 41 11.08 9.17 7.96
N VAL A 42 11.04 8.96 9.28
CA VAL A 42 10.66 7.65 9.84
C VAL A 42 9.16 7.57 9.97
N PHE A 43 8.49 8.52 10.63
CA PHE A 43 7.07 8.38 10.91
C PHE A 43 6.21 8.67 9.67
N ASP A 44 6.41 9.80 9.00
CA ASP A 44 5.61 10.13 7.81
C ASP A 44 5.92 9.16 6.66
N GLY A 45 7.20 8.80 6.49
CA GLY A 45 7.63 7.83 5.49
C GLY A 45 7.03 6.44 5.70
N VAL A 46 6.97 5.96 6.95
CA VAL A 46 6.34 4.66 7.28
C VAL A 46 4.83 4.72 7.09
N GLU A 47 4.16 5.80 7.52
CA GLU A 47 2.72 5.95 7.35
C GLU A 47 2.32 5.97 5.87
N ALA A 48 3.06 6.70 5.03
CA ALA A 48 2.83 6.75 3.59
C ALA A 48 2.99 5.37 2.93
N ASN A 49 4.04 4.62 3.28
CA ASN A 49 4.26 3.28 2.77
C ASN A 49 3.15 2.30 3.19
N LEU A 50 2.68 2.37 4.45
CA LEU A 50 1.56 1.55 4.92
C LEU A 50 0.26 1.83 4.15
N LYS A 51 -0.04 3.10 3.87
CA LYS A 51 -1.20 3.48 3.04
C LYS A 51 -1.09 2.91 1.62
N LEU A 52 0.10 2.96 1.02
CA LEU A 52 0.36 2.39 -0.31
C LEU A 52 0.13 0.87 -0.33
N ILE A 53 0.68 0.14 0.66
CA ILE A 53 0.50 -1.30 0.78
C ILE A 53 -0.99 -1.66 0.91
N TYR A 54 -1.73 -0.93 1.76
CA TYR A 54 -3.17 -1.16 1.94
C TYR A 54 -3.95 -0.97 0.62
N LEU A 55 -3.67 0.09 -0.13
CA LEU A 55 -4.30 0.33 -1.44
C LEU A 55 -3.96 -0.74 -2.47
N MET A 56 -2.70 -1.18 -2.52
CA MET A 56 -2.29 -2.26 -3.42
C MET A 56 -3.02 -3.57 -3.11
N MET A 57 -3.10 -3.94 -1.82
CA MET A 57 -3.82 -5.14 -1.40
C MET A 57 -5.31 -5.08 -1.74
N LEU A 58 -5.96 -3.92 -1.56
CA LEU A 58 -7.37 -3.76 -1.91
C LEU A 58 -7.60 -3.90 -3.42
N ASN A 59 -6.78 -3.25 -4.25
CA ASN A 59 -6.90 -3.34 -5.70
C ASN A 59 -6.62 -4.77 -6.21
N ASP A 60 -5.63 -5.46 -5.64
CA ASP A 60 -5.33 -6.84 -6.01
C ASP A 60 -6.49 -7.78 -5.63
N VAL A 61 -7.10 -7.58 -4.46
CA VAL A 61 -8.28 -8.37 -4.05
C VAL A 61 -9.47 -8.06 -4.94
N GLU A 62 -9.74 -6.79 -5.24
CA GLU A 62 -10.83 -6.40 -6.13
C GLU A 62 -10.65 -7.01 -7.52
N ALA A 63 -9.49 -6.82 -8.16
CA ALA A 63 -9.26 -7.34 -9.50
C ALA A 63 -9.31 -8.87 -9.54
N ASN A 64 -8.56 -9.57 -8.68
CA ASN A 64 -8.49 -11.03 -8.76
C ASN A 64 -9.81 -11.68 -8.35
N VAL A 65 -10.47 -11.23 -7.28
CA VAL A 65 -11.71 -11.87 -6.83
C VAL A 65 -12.85 -11.58 -7.78
N PHE A 66 -12.97 -10.35 -8.28
CA PHE A 66 -14.08 -10.00 -9.17
C PHE A 66 -13.92 -10.66 -10.54
N ASP A 67 -12.72 -10.62 -11.12
CA ASP A 67 -12.44 -11.25 -12.42
C ASP A 67 -12.60 -12.79 -12.33
N GLU A 68 -12.15 -13.40 -11.23
CA GLU A 68 -12.25 -14.85 -11.04
C GLU A 68 -13.70 -15.31 -10.82
N VAL A 69 -14.52 -14.53 -10.10
CA VAL A 69 -15.96 -14.77 -9.95
C VAL A 69 -16.69 -14.56 -11.28
N GLU A 70 -16.38 -13.49 -12.01
CA GLU A 70 -16.99 -13.22 -13.32
C GLU A 70 -16.70 -14.35 -14.31
N ALA A 71 -15.44 -14.76 -14.44
CA ALA A 71 -15.05 -15.81 -15.37
C ALA A 71 -15.60 -17.19 -14.99
N ASN A 72 -15.45 -17.61 -13.73
CA ASN A 72 -15.77 -18.97 -13.32
C ASN A 72 -17.26 -19.17 -13.01
N GLU A 73 -17.88 -18.22 -12.30
CA GLU A 73 -19.29 -18.38 -11.95
C GLU A 73 -20.19 -17.96 -13.09
N PHE A 74 -20.04 -16.75 -13.65
CA PHE A 74 -20.94 -16.29 -14.70
C PHE A 74 -20.61 -16.91 -16.06
N GLY A 75 -19.34 -16.86 -16.48
CA GLY A 75 -18.92 -17.48 -17.75
C GLY A 75 -19.10 -19.00 -17.76
N GLY A 76 -18.81 -19.67 -16.63
CA GLY A 76 -19.03 -21.10 -16.47
C GLY A 76 -20.51 -21.49 -16.48
N VAL A 77 -21.39 -20.72 -15.81
CA VAL A 77 -22.84 -20.96 -15.85
C VAL A 77 -23.38 -20.71 -17.25
N GLU A 78 -22.98 -19.63 -17.92
CA GLU A 78 -23.43 -19.34 -19.28
C GLU A 78 -23.04 -20.47 -20.24
N ALA A 79 -21.76 -20.83 -20.29
CA ALA A 79 -21.29 -21.90 -21.18
C ALA A 79 -21.98 -23.23 -20.89
N ASN A 80 -21.95 -23.70 -19.64
CA ASN A 80 -22.48 -25.04 -19.32
C ASN A 80 -24.01 -25.10 -19.45
N VAL A 81 -24.74 -24.10 -18.98
CA VAL A 81 -26.22 -24.13 -19.00
C VAL A 81 -26.74 -23.94 -20.42
N PHE A 82 -26.19 -23.00 -21.20
CA PHE A 82 -26.66 -22.80 -22.56
C PHE A 82 -26.25 -23.92 -23.50
N ASP A 83 -25.04 -24.48 -23.39
CA ASP A 83 -24.64 -25.62 -24.22
C ASP A 83 -25.41 -26.90 -23.84
N ASP A 84 -25.60 -27.18 -22.55
CA ASP A 84 -26.37 -28.36 -22.13
C ASP A 84 -27.85 -28.27 -22.52
N ILE A 85 -28.48 -27.09 -22.42
CA ILE A 85 -29.86 -26.89 -22.88
C ILE A 85 -29.93 -26.95 -24.40
N GLY A 86 -28.97 -26.32 -25.09
CA GLY A 86 -28.79 -26.37 -26.54
C GLY A 86 -28.84 -27.80 -27.06
N THR A 87 -27.90 -28.60 -26.57
CA THR A 87 -27.69 -29.97 -27.03
C THR A 87 -28.73 -30.95 -26.51
N ASN A 88 -29.03 -30.96 -25.21
CA ASN A 88 -29.89 -32.01 -24.66
C ASN A 88 -31.39 -31.72 -24.79
N VAL A 89 -31.79 -30.46 -24.94
CA VAL A 89 -33.23 -30.12 -25.00
C VAL A 89 -33.66 -29.85 -26.43
N PHE A 90 -32.91 -29.03 -27.18
CA PHE A 90 -33.31 -28.69 -28.54
C PHE A 90 -32.98 -29.80 -29.54
N ASP A 91 -31.79 -30.40 -29.50
CA ASP A 91 -31.44 -31.46 -30.46
C ASP A 91 -32.29 -32.73 -30.21
N ASP A 92 -32.55 -33.08 -28.94
CA ASP A 92 -33.45 -34.19 -28.59
C ASP A 92 -34.91 -33.91 -29.00
N ALA A 93 -35.39 -32.67 -28.82
CA ALA A 93 -36.73 -32.29 -29.26
C ALA A 93 -36.85 -32.36 -30.79
N GLU A 94 -35.86 -31.85 -31.52
CA GLU A 94 -35.83 -31.87 -32.99
C GLU A 94 -35.75 -33.32 -33.52
N GLY A 95 -34.88 -34.15 -32.93
CA GLY A 95 -34.76 -35.57 -33.27
C GLY A 95 -36.06 -36.34 -33.03
N ASN A 96 -36.73 -36.12 -31.91
CA ASN A 96 -38.01 -36.76 -31.61
C ASN A 96 -39.13 -36.30 -32.55
N VAL A 97 -39.19 -35.02 -32.91
CA VAL A 97 -40.15 -34.51 -33.89
C VAL A 97 -39.91 -35.16 -35.26
N PHE A 98 -38.66 -35.20 -35.73
CA PHE A 98 -38.29 -35.86 -37.00
C PHE A 98 -38.67 -37.35 -37.01
N LEU A 99 -38.34 -38.09 -35.95
CA LEU A 99 -38.68 -39.52 -35.83
C LEU A 99 -40.20 -39.75 -35.82
N SER A 100 -40.95 -38.90 -35.12
CA SER A 100 -42.42 -38.99 -35.07
C SER A 100 -43.06 -38.74 -36.43
N GLN A 101 -42.50 -37.85 -37.25
CA GLN A 101 -43.01 -37.56 -38.59
C GLN A 101 -42.72 -38.69 -39.58
N ILE A 102 -41.60 -39.41 -39.42
CA ILE A 102 -41.25 -40.56 -40.24
C ILE A 102 -42.12 -41.78 -39.93
N TYR A 103 -42.47 -42.00 -38.66
CA TYR A 103 -43.27 -43.17 -38.23
C TYR A 103 -44.79 -43.04 -38.51
N VAL A 104 -45.26 -41.84 -38.86
CA VAL A 104 -46.69 -41.55 -39.14
C VAL A 104 -47.00 -41.54 -40.64
N ILE A 105 -45.99 -41.77 -41.50
CA ILE A 105 -46.13 -42.00 -42.96
C ILE A 105 -46.07 -43.50 -43.24
#